data_AF-A0A8X6RNH6-F1
#
_entry.id   AF-A0A8X6RNH6-F1
#
_cell.length_a   1.000
_cell.length_b   1.000
_cell.length_c   1.000
_cell.angle_alpha   90.00
_cell.angle_beta   90.00
_cell.angle_gamma   90.00
#
_symmetry.space_group_name_H-M   'P 1'
#
loop_
_entity.id
_entity.type
_entity.pdbx_description
1 polymer ?
#
loop_
_entity_poly.entity_id
_entity_poly.type
_entity_poly.pdbx_seq_one_letter_code
_entity_poly.pdbx_strand_id
1 'polypeptide(L)'
;MVQQLMRAKAYWAQLSFATSGSEKAKIEQDKFKLESERSAKNEQEKFKLESEKAKIEFEKIKLEQLKKELELTNAKCKLSPAQEKSEHFESVPSDIENLIKSIKTLTIPVPSNIEAYNLFFQSLEKAFKTKNVEDKFKAELLLNMLGEKVGNLMIYVKQEELGDYEKIKQLVLKQFKPTPRVLLNQFRRSQKLPNENYVQFASRIEAMFDYYCKLRNVNEFNELCQLIVADQIINSLDQELTSYINLKMCENWYTPDKLGRELDLFMSSKVSSRNEINTGFRQNKFFKSGVDRKGLKGVTSVFVRCQ
;
A
#
# COMPACT_ATOMS: atom_id res chain seq x y z
N MET A 1 76.81 -28.14 -17.90
CA MET A 1 75.67 -28.44 -18.81
C MET A 1 74.56 -29.25 -18.11
N VAL A 2 74.87 -30.35 -17.41
CA VAL A 2 73.88 -31.23 -16.73
C VAL A 2 73.01 -30.50 -15.68
N GLN A 3 73.59 -29.63 -14.84
CA GLN A 3 72.83 -28.87 -13.83
C GLN A 3 71.77 -27.94 -14.43
N GLN A 4 72.05 -27.30 -15.56
CA GLN A 4 71.09 -26.41 -16.23
C GLN A 4 69.91 -27.20 -16.80
N LEU A 5 70.18 -28.39 -17.33
CA LEU A 5 69.17 -29.29 -17.88
C LEU A 5 68.25 -29.85 -16.78
N MET A 6 68.79 -30.14 -15.60
CA MET A 6 68.00 -30.56 -14.43
C MET A 6 67.09 -29.43 -13.91
N ARG A 7 67.60 -28.19 -13.86
CA ARG A 7 66.79 -27.02 -13.48
C ARG A 7 65.67 -26.74 -14.47
N ALA A 8 65.95 -26.84 -15.77
CA ALA A 8 64.93 -26.69 -16.80
C ALA A 8 63.84 -27.76 -16.68
N LYS A 9 64.20 -29.04 -16.48
CA LYS A 9 63.23 -30.13 -16.26
C LYS A 9 62.36 -29.89 -15.03
N ALA A 10 62.95 -29.44 -13.92
CA ALA A 10 62.21 -29.12 -12.71
C ALA A 10 61.22 -27.96 -12.92
N TYR A 11 61.63 -26.92 -13.65
CA TYR A 11 60.77 -25.78 -13.97
C TYR A 11 59.59 -26.17 -14.86
N TRP A 12 59.81 -26.96 -15.92
CA TRP A 12 58.75 -27.46 -16.79
C TRP A 12 57.77 -28.39 -16.07
N ALA A 13 58.26 -29.22 -15.14
CA ALA A 13 57.40 -30.07 -14.31
C ALA A 13 56.51 -29.25 -13.36
N GLN A 14 57.05 -28.18 -12.75
CA GLN A 14 56.27 -27.28 -11.90
C GLN A 14 55.22 -26.49 -12.69
N LEU A 15 55.56 -26.00 -13.88
CA LEU A 15 54.63 -25.27 -14.74
C LEU A 15 53.49 -26.18 -15.26
N SER A 16 53.80 -27.42 -15.62
CA SER A 16 52.81 -28.43 -16.01
C SER A 16 51.85 -28.80 -14.86
N PHE A 17 52.38 -28.94 -13.64
CA PHE A 17 51.55 -29.20 -12.46
C PHE A 17 50.65 -28.00 -12.11
N ALA A 18 51.18 -26.78 -12.18
CA ALA A 18 50.41 -25.55 -11.92
C ALA A 18 49.29 -25.32 -12.95
N THR A 19 49.56 -25.59 -14.22
CA THR A 19 48.54 -25.50 -15.29
C THR A 19 47.46 -26.58 -15.15
N SER A 20 47.85 -27.82 -14.86
CA SER A 20 46.90 -28.91 -14.58
C SER A 20 46.03 -28.65 -13.34
N GLY A 21 46.60 -28.05 -12.28
CA GLY A 21 45.86 -27.66 -11.08
C GLY A 21 44.85 -26.53 -11.35
N SER A 22 45.24 -25.53 -12.15
CA SER A 22 44.35 -24.43 -12.56
C SER A 22 43.19 -24.90 -13.43
N GLU A 23 43.45 -25.82 -14.36
CA GLU A 23 42.44 -26.37 -15.26
C GLU A 23 41.42 -27.25 -14.52
N LYS A 24 41.88 -28.06 -13.57
CA LYS A 24 41.00 -28.85 -12.68
C LYS A 24 40.10 -27.97 -11.81
N ALA A 25 40.64 -26.90 -11.22
CA ALA A 25 39.84 -25.96 -10.43
C ALA A 25 38.76 -25.25 -11.26
N LYS A 26 39.05 -24.94 -12.53
CA LYS A 26 38.08 -24.33 -13.45
C LYS A 26 36.94 -25.30 -13.80
N ILE A 27 37.26 -26.56 -14.08
CA ILE A 27 36.26 -27.61 -14.35
C ILE A 27 35.36 -27.86 -13.13
N GLU A 28 35.92 -27.84 -11.93
CA GLU A 28 35.16 -28.02 -10.68
C GLU A 28 34.21 -26.85 -10.41
N GLN A 29 34.67 -25.62 -10.67
CA GLN A 29 33.84 -24.41 -10.57
C GLN A 29 32.70 -24.39 -11.60
N ASP A 30 32.95 -24.82 -12.83
CA ASP A 30 31.92 -24.88 -13.87
C ASP A 30 30.90 -26.01 -13.61
N LYS A 31 31.35 -27.16 -13.08
CA LYS A 31 30.45 -28.22 -12.60
C LYS A 31 29.54 -27.73 -11.47
N PHE A 32 30.10 -27.00 -10.51
CA PHE A 32 29.31 -26.44 -9.39
C PHE A 32 28.27 -25.42 -9.87
N LYS A 33 28.62 -24.56 -10.84
CA LYS A 33 27.66 -23.62 -11.45
C LYS A 33 26.54 -24.36 -12.18
N LEU A 34 26.87 -25.37 -13.00
CA LEU A 34 25.90 -26.15 -13.74
C LEU A 34 24.92 -26.90 -12.82
N GLU A 35 25.42 -27.46 -11.71
CA GLU A 35 24.59 -28.13 -10.70
C GLU A 35 23.64 -27.14 -10.00
N SER A 36 24.13 -25.94 -9.66
CA SER A 36 23.32 -24.88 -9.05
C SER A 36 22.22 -24.37 -9.99
N GLU A 37 22.52 -24.17 -11.27
CA GLU A 37 21.55 -23.78 -12.29
C GLU A 37 20.49 -24.86 -12.52
N ARG A 38 20.90 -26.13 -12.54
CA ARG A 38 19.97 -27.26 -12.69
C ARG A 38 19.05 -27.41 -11.49
N SER A 39 19.56 -27.20 -10.28
CA SER A 39 18.77 -27.19 -9.04
C SER A 39 17.74 -26.06 -9.06
N ALA A 40 18.16 -24.84 -9.41
CA ALA A 40 17.28 -23.67 -9.51
C ALA A 40 16.18 -23.87 -10.56
N LYS A 41 16.50 -24.47 -11.71
CA LYS A 41 15.54 -24.77 -12.77
C LYS A 41 14.50 -25.81 -12.33
N ASN A 42 14.93 -26.86 -11.65
CA ASN A 42 14.03 -27.88 -11.10
C ASN A 42 13.09 -27.31 -10.02
N GLU A 43 13.58 -26.41 -9.18
CA GLU A 43 12.78 -25.75 -8.15
C GLU A 43 11.74 -24.80 -8.76
N GLN A 44 12.11 -24.04 -9.81
CA GLN A 44 11.16 -23.24 -10.58
C GLN A 44 10.09 -24.08 -11.28
N GLU A 45 10.47 -25.23 -11.88
CA GLU A 45 9.51 -26.13 -12.52
C GLU A 45 8.55 -26.74 -11.51
N LYS A 46 9.03 -27.17 -10.33
CA LYS A 46 8.18 -27.63 -9.22
C LYS A 46 7.19 -26.55 -8.77
N PHE A 47 7.66 -25.33 -8.57
CA PHE A 47 6.80 -24.20 -8.16
C PHE A 47 5.73 -23.88 -9.21
N LYS A 48 6.06 -23.92 -10.50
CA LYS A 48 5.09 -23.74 -11.59
C LYS A 48 4.01 -24.82 -11.58
N LEU A 49 4.42 -26.08 -11.43
CA LEU A 49 3.51 -27.23 -11.42
C LEU A 49 2.59 -27.21 -10.20
N GLU A 50 3.09 -26.80 -9.03
CA GLU A 50 2.30 -26.61 -7.81
C GLU A 50 1.31 -25.45 -7.92
N SER A 51 1.73 -24.32 -8.51
CA SER A 51 0.85 -23.19 -8.80
C SER A 51 -0.29 -23.57 -9.77
N GLU A 52 0.01 -24.37 -10.79
CA GLU A 52 -1.00 -24.84 -11.74
C GLU A 52 -1.98 -25.84 -11.11
N LYS A 53 -1.49 -26.76 -10.27
CA LYS A 53 -2.34 -27.66 -9.48
C LYS A 53 -3.27 -26.89 -8.53
N ALA A 54 -2.76 -25.88 -7.83
CA ALA A 54 -3.56 -25.04 -6.94
C ALA A 54 -4.66 -24.28 -7.70
N LYS A 55 -4.38 -23.81 -8.93
CA LYS A 55 -5.40 -23.17 -9.79
C LYS A 55 -6.51 -24.15 -10.18
N ILE A 56 -6.14 -25.36 -10.60
CA ILE A 56 -7.11 -26.40 -10.98
C ILE A 56 -7.97 -26.79 -9.77
N GLU A 57 -7.38 -26.93 -8.59
CA GLU A 57 -8.10 -27.25 -7.36
C GLU A 57 -9.08 -26.14 -6.95
N PHE A 58 -8.64 -24.88 -7.04
CA PHE A 58 -9.50 -23.71 -6.80
C PHE A 58 -10.70 -23.66 -7.77
N GLU A 59 -10.47 -23.91 -9.07
CA GLU A 59 -11.54 -23.98 -10.06
C GLU A 59 -12.52 -25.12 -9.81
N LYS A 60 -12.03 -26.29 -9.39
CA LYS A 60 -12.89 -27.43 -9.00
C LYS A 60 -13.78 -27.10 -7.81
N ILE A 61 -13.22 -26.49 -6.76
CA ILE A 61 -13.99 -26.06 -5.58
C ILE A 61 -15.07 -25.04 -5.99
N LYS A 62 -14.72 -24.09 -6.85
CA LYS A 62 -15.66 -23.07 -7.35
C LYS A 62 -16.80 -23.69 -8.17
N LEU A 63 -16.50 -24.66 -9.03
CA LEU A 63 -17.52 -25.39 -9.79
C LEU A 63 -18.43 -26.22 -8.88
N GLU A 64 -17.88 -26.84 -7.83
CA GLU A 64 -18.68 -27.61 -6.88
C GLU A 64 -19.63 -26.71 -6.06
N GLN A 65 -19.17 -25.52 -5.65
CA GLN A 65 -20.02 -24.52 -4.99
C GLN A 65 -21.18 -24.08 -5.89
N LEU A 66 -20.90 -23.76 -7.16
CA LEU A 66 -21.94 -23.40 -8.14
C LEU A 66 -22.96 -24.53 -8.37
N LYS A 67 -22.51 -25.79 -8.42
CA LYS A 67 -23.42 -26.94 -8.56
C LYS A 67 -24.34 -27.09 -7.34
N LYS A 68 -23.82 -26.97 -6.12
CA LYS A 68 -24.62 -27.01 -4.89
C LYS A 68 -25.62 -25.86 -4.82
N GLU A 69 -25.24 -24.67 -5.27
CA GLU A 69 -26.14 -23.51 -5.35
C GLU A 69 -27.30 -23.76 -6.33
N LEU A 70 -27.01 -24.30 -7.53
CA LEU A 70 -28.04 -24.67 -8.50
C LEU A 70 -28.97 -25.79 -8.01
N GLU A 71 -28.45 -26.77 -7.26
CA GLU A 71 -29.27 -27.81 -6.64
C GLU A 71 -30.20 -27.25 -5.57
N LEU A 72 -29.72 -26.32 -4.73
CA LEU A 72 -30.54 -25.64 -3.72
C LEU A 72 -31.62 -24.75 -4.34
N THR A 73 -31.33 -24.05 -5.44
CA THR A 73 -32.36 -23.26 -6.16
C THR A 73 -33.39 -24.15 -6.83
N ASN A 74 -32.96 -25.26 -7.45
CA ASN A 74 -33.88 -26.22 -8.07
C ASN A 74 -34.74 -26.98 -7.05
N ALA A 75 -34.23 -27.23 -5.84
CA ALA A 75 -35.01 -27.81 -4.75
C ALA A 75 -36.04 -26.83 -4.18
N LYS A 76 -35.71 -25.53 -4.10
CA LYS A 76 -36.65 -24.48 -3.68
C LYS A 76 -37.81 -24.28 -4.67
N CYS A 77 -37.58 -24.46 -5.98
CA CYS A 77 -38.63 -24.35 -7.00
C CYS A 77 -39.59 -25.56 -7.07
N LYS A 78 -39.31 -26.68 -6.38
CA LYS A 78 -40.13 -27.90 -6.44
C LYS A 78 -41.10 -28.08 -5.26
N LEU A 79 -41.17 -27.13 -4.32
CA LEU A 79 -41.94 -27.24 -3.07
C LEU A 79 -43.13 -26.28 -2.92
N SER A 80 -43.62 -25.67 -3.99
CA SER A 80 -44.88 -24.89 -3.96
C SER A 80 -45.99 -25.59 -4.75
N PRO A 81 -46.98 -26.21 -4.09
CA PRO A 81 -48.23 -26.57 -4.75
C PRO A 81 -49.14 -25.34 -4.87
N ALA A 82 -49.94 -25.37 -5.92
CA ALA A 82 -50.86 -24.34 -6.40
C ALA A 82 -52.01 -23.97 -5.43
N GLN A 83 -52.71 -22.88 -5.80
CA GLN A 83 -53.95 -22.27 -5.27
C GLN A 83 -53.68 -21.09 -4.31
N GLU A 84 -54.19 -19.86 -4.47
CA GLU A 84 -55.36 -19.32 -5.19
C GLU A 84 -55.21 -17.79 -5.40
N LYS A 85 -55.80 -17.29 -6.49
CA LYS A 85 -56.24 -15.91 -6.79
C LYS A 85 -55.93 -14.79 -5.77
N SER A 86 -55.02 -13.89 -6.14
CA SER A 86 -55.26 -12.44 -6.02
C SER A 86 -54.33 -11.67 -6.95
N GLU A 87 -54.89 -10.65 -7.58
CA GLU A 87 -54.29 -9.85 -8.64
C GLU A 87 -53.00 -9.14 -8.20
N HIS A 88 -52.01 -9.21 -9.09
CA HIS A 88 -51.09 -8.11 -9.39
C HIS A 88 -50.09 -7.71 -8.29
N PHE A 89 -49.00 -8.47 -8.09
CA PHE A 89 -47.69 -7.90 -7.69
C PHE A 89 -46.54 -8.95 -7.73
N GLU A 90 -46.26 -9.60 -8.85
CA GLU A 90 -45.14 -10.56 -8.89
C GLU A 90 -44.49 -10.65 -10.30
N SER A 91 -43.74 -9.60 -10.69
CA SER A 91 -42.76 -9.71 -11.78
C SER A 91 -41.47 -8.89 -11.57
N VAL A 92 -41.35 -8.14 -10.48
CA VAL A 92 -40.26 -7.16 -10.28
C VAL A 92 -38.87 -7.75 -9.97
N PRO A 93 -38.69 -8.93 -9.33
CA PRO A 93 -37.34 -9.38 -8.93
C PRO A 93 -36.39 -9.63 -10.11
N SER A 94 -36.89 -10.15 -11.23
CA SER A 94 -36.05 -10.50 -12.39
C SER A 94 -35.53 -9.25 -13.11
N ASP A 95 -36.32 -8.18 -13.15
CA ASP A 95 -35.95 -6.93 -13.82
C ASP A 95 -34.87 -6.17 -13.05
N ILE A 96 -34.92 -6.16 -11.71
CA ILE A 96 -33.89 -5.53 -10.88
C ILE A 96 -32.57 -6.30 -10.97
N GLU A 97 -32.59 -7.64 -10.95
CA GLU A 97 -31.37 -8.43 -11.12
C GLU A 97 -30.72 -8.22 -12.51
N ASN A 98 -31.53 -8.17 -13.56
CA ASN A 98 -31.07 -7.89 -14.92
C ASN A 98 -30.53 -6.47 -15.07
N LEU A 99 -31.14 -5.50 -14.37
CA LEU A 99 -30.68 -4.12 -14.28
C LEU A 99 -29.34 -4.02 -13.54
N ILE A 100 -29.17 -4.72 -12.41
CA ILE A 100 -27.91 -4.81 -11.67
C ILE A 100 -26.81 -5.39 -12.54
N LYS A 101 -27.07 -6.52 -13.23
CA LYS A 101 -26.09 -7.13 -14.15
C LYS A 101 -25.70 -6.15 -15.26
N SER A 102 -26.69 -5.53 -15.89
CA SER A 102 -26.47 -4.54 -16.97
C SER A 102 -25.63 -3.35 -16.51
N ILE A 103 -25.90 -2.82 -15.31
CA ILE A 103 -25.15 -1.68 -14.77
C ILE A 103 -23.74 -2.10 -14.37
N LYS A 104 -23.56 -3.27 -13.75
CA LYS A 104 -22.23 -3.83 -13.45
C LYS A 104 -21.39 -4.00 -14.73
N THR A 105 -21.99 -4.36 -15.86
CA THR A 105 -21.29 -4.44 -17.15
C THR A 105 -20.89 -3.07 -17.71
N LEU A 106 -21.69 -2.04 -17.47
CA LEU A 106 -21.46 -0.67 -17.97
C LEU A 106 -20.60 0.20 -17.04
N THR A 107 -20.33 -0.27 -15.82
CA THR A 107 -19.61 0.47 -14.78
C THR A 107 -18.22 -0.13 -14.57
N ILE A 108 -17.26 0.71 -14.16
CA ILE A 108 -15.94 0.21 -13.72
C ILE A 108 -16.14 -0.69 -12.49
N PRO A 109 -15.38 -1.81 -12.34
CA PRO A 109 -15.46 -2.63 -11.14
C PRO A 109 -15.21 -1.82 -9.87
N VAL A 110 -15.87 -2.20 -8.77
CA VAL A 110 -15.75 -1.48 -7.49
C VAL A 110 -14.27 -1.37 -7.08
N PRO A 111 -13.71 -0.16 -7.02
CA PRO A 111 -12.29 0.02 -6.81
C PRO A 111 -11.81 -0.56 -5.50
N SER A 112 -10.66 -1.23 -5.52
CA SER A 112 -9.93 -1.58 -4.28
C SER A 112 -9.14 -0.38 -3.75
N ASN A 113 -8.78 0.55 -4.63
CA ASN A 113 -8.04 1.75 -4.29
C ASN A 113 -9.00 2.92 -4.06
N ILE A 114 -8.77 3.64 -2.97
CA ILE A 114 -9.58 4.77 -2.48
C ILE A 114 -9.72 5.90 -3.53
N GLU A 115 -8.70 6.10 -4.36
CA GLU A 115 -8.63 7.20 -5.34
C GLU A 115 -9.53 6.99 -6.56
N ALA A 116 -9.78 5.74 -6.93
CA ALA A 116 -10.56 5.38 -8.09
C ALA A 116 -12.08 5.43 -7.82
N TYR A 117 -12.51 5.71 -6.58
CA TYR A 117 -13.93 5.87 -6.25
C TYR A 117 -14.57 7.02 -7.04
N ASN A 118 -13.85 8.11 -7.29
CA ASN A 118 -14.38 9.21 -8.11
C ASN A 118 -14.70 8.75 -9.55
N LEU A 119 -13.79 8.00 -10.18
CA LEU A 119 -14.03 7.44 -11.52
C LEU A 119 -15.15 6.41 -11.51
N PHE A 120 -15.23 5.58 -10.46
CA PHE A 120 -16.31 4.63 -10.27
C PHE A 120 -17.66 5.35 -10.25
N PHE A 121 -17.84 6.37 -9.41
CA PHE A 121 -19.09 7.13 -9.33
C PHE A 121 -19.43 7.83 -10.65
N GLN A 122 -18.46 8.42 -11.34
CA GLN A 122 -18.70 9.00 -12.68
C GLN A 122 -19.17 7.95 -13.69
N SER A 123 -18.53 6.77 -13.72
CA SER A 123 -18.94 5.67 -14.59
C SER A 123 -20.33 5.15 -14.23
N LEU A 124 -20.64 5.10 -12.94
CA LEU A 124 -21.91 4.61 -12.42
C LEU A 124 -23.05 5.56 -12.76
N GLU A 125 -22.87 6.86 -12.56
CA GLU A 125 -23.86 7.87 -12.93
C GLU A 125 -24.15 7.85 -14.43
N LYS A 126 -23.11 7.63 -15.25
CA LYS A 126 -23.28 7.45 -16.69
C LYS A 126 -24.09 6.18 -17.00
N ALA A 127 -23.84 5.07 -16.32
CA ALA A 127 -24.61 3.84 -16.46
C ALA A 127 -26.08 4.02 -16.04
N PHE A 128 -26.33 4.72 -14.93
CA PHE A 128 -27.68 5.06 -14.47
C PHE A 128 -28.46 5.90 -15.47
N LYS A 129 -27.82 6.92 -16.07
CA LYS A 129 -28.42 7.72 -17.15
C LYS A 129 -28.69 6.88 -18.39
N THR A 130 -27.77 5.99 -18.77
CA THR A 130 -27.90 5.13 -19.96
C THR A 130 -29.05 4.13 -19.82
N LYS A 131 -29.29 3.63 -18.61
CA LYS A 131 -30.35 2.65 -18.33
C LYS A 131 -31.64 3.28 -17.79
N ASN A 132 -31.70 4.61 -17.71
CA ASN A 132 -32.83 5.38 -17.21
C ASN A 132 -33.36 4.88 -15.85
N VAL A 133 -32.44 4.65 -14.92
CA VAL A 133 -32.74 4.09 -13.58
C VAL A 133 -33.50 5.13 -12.76
N GLU A 134 -34.66 4.76 -12.22
CA GLU A 134 -35.41 5.62 -11.30
C GLU A 134 -34.63 5.88 -10.01
N ASP A 135 -34.75 7.09 -9.46
CA ASP A 135 -34.00 7.53 -8.28
C ASP A 135 -34.21 6.64 -7.06
N LYS A 136 -35.40 6.05 -6.93
CA LYS A 136 -35.76 5.11 -5.85
C LYS A 136 -34.87 3.88 -5.81
N PHE A 137 -34.40 3.39 -6.96
CA PHE A 137 -33.56 2.20 -7.06
C PHE A 137 -32.07 2.50 -7.05
N LYS A 138 -31.65 3.75 -7.27
CA LYS A 138 -30.22 4.12 -7.35
C LYS A 138 -29.46 3.83 -6.06
N ALA A 139 -30.08 4.14 -4.92
CA ALA A 139 -29.52 3.88 -3.60
C ALA A 139 -29.33 2.37 -3.36
N GLU A 140 -30.38 1.58 -3.62
CA GLU A 140 -30.36 0.13 -3.46
C GLU A 140 -29.33 -0.54 -4.38
N LEU A 141 -29.25 -0.12 -5.65
CA LEU A 141 -28.24 -0.60 -6.59
C LEU A 141 -26.82 -0.25 -6.15
N LEU A 142 -26.59 0.98 -5.69
CA LEU A 142 -25.28 1.41 -5.19
C LEU A 142 -24.82 0.51 -4.04
N LEU A 143 -25.71 0.26 -3.08
CA LEU A 143 -25.44 -0.60 -1.92
C LEU A 143 -25.15 -2.05 -2.33
N ASN A 144 -25.94 -2.60 -3.26
CA ASN A 144 -25.71 -3.95 -3.79
C ASN A 144 -24.35 -4.07 -4.48
N MET A 145 -23.95 -3.06 -5.26
CA MET A 145 -22.67 -3.09 -5.95
C MET A 145 -21.49 -2.96 -4.99
N LEU A 146 -21.57 -2.04 -4.04
CA LEU A 146 -20.48 -1.80 -3.10
C LEU A 146 -20.32 -2.95 -2.08
N GLY A 147 -21.39 -3.70 -1.80
CA GLY A 147 -21.37 -4.92 -1.00
C GLY A 147 -20.73 -4.73 0.38
N GLU A 148 -19.83 -5.65 0.76
CA GLU A 148 -19.17 -5.65 2.07
C GLU A 148 -18.32 -4.39 2.33
N LYS A 149 -17.77 -3.74 1.29
CA LYS A 149 -16.90 -2.56 1.45
C LYS A 149 -17.60 -1.40 2.17
N VAL A 150 -18.92 -1.34 2.07
CA VAL A 150 -19.76 -0.30 2.69
C VAL A 150 -20.65 -0.92 3.76
N GLY A 151 -20.68 -2.25 3.93
CA GLY A 151 -21.43 -2.92 5.00
C GLY A 151 -21.09 -2.38 6.39
N ASN A 152 -19.82 -2.05 6.66
CA ASN A 152 -19.41 -1.40 7.91
C ASN A 152 -19.90 0.05 8.03
N LEU A 153 -20.06 0.77 6.93
CA LEU A 153 -20.63 2.12 6.92
C LEU A 153 -22.13 2.10 7.19
N MET A 154 -22.83 1.07 6.71
CA MET A 154 -24.28 0.90 6.86
C MET A 154 -24.74 0.83 8.31
N ILE A 155 -23.86 0.40 9.23
CA ILE A 155 -24.13 0.39 10.68
C ILE A 155 -24.37 1.81 11.20
N TYR A 156 -23.73 2.82 10.60
CA TYR A 156 -23.78 4.21 11.04
C TYR A 156 -24.77 5.06 10.24
N VAL A 157 -25.32 4.54 9.14
CA VAL A 157 -26.30 5.24 8.30
C VAL A 157 -27.69 5.07 8.90
N LYS A 158 -28.42 6.18 9.06
CA LYS A 158 -29.81 6.13 9.54
C LYS A 158 -30.73 5.53 8.49
N GLN A 159 -31.77 4.82 8.92
CA GLN A 159 -32.74 4.18 8.01
C GLN A 159 -33.37 5.17 7.00
N GLU A 160 -33.55 6.42 7.42
CA GLU A 160 -34.12 7.51 6.62
C GLU A 160 -33.19 8.00 5.50
N GLU A 161 -31.88 7.74 5.59
CA GLU A 161 -30.87 8.15 4.60
C GLU A 161 -30.57 7.04 3.58
N LEU A 162 -31.05 5.82 3.83
CA LEU A 162 -30.81 4.65 2.97
C LEU A 162 -31.52 4.71 1.62
N GLY A 163 -32.57 5.53 1.49
CA GLY A 163 -33.28 5.75 0.23
C GLY A 163 -32.70 6.86 -0.64
N ASP A 164 -31.75 7.65 -0.11
CA ASP A 164 -31.22 8.83 -0.79
C ASP A 164 -29.84 8.52 -1.38
N TYR A 165 -29.79 8.38 -2.70
CA TYR A 165 -28.57 8.10 -3.44
C TYR A 165 -27.48 9.16 -3.19
N GLU A 166 -27.84 10.45 -3.14
CA GLU A 166 -26.84 11.51 -3.07
C GLU A 166 -26.20 11.55 -1.68
N LYS A 167 -26.99 11.30 -0.62
CA LYS A 167 -26.45 11.15 0.74
C LYS A 167 -25.52 9.95 0.86
N ILE A 168 -25.92 8.77 0.36
CA ILE A 168 -25.06 7.58 0.40
C ILE A 168 -23.78 7.81 -0.39
N LYS A 169 -23.87 8.39 -1.59
CA LYS A 169 -22.71 8.75 -2.40
C LYS A 169 -21.77 9.69 -1.65
N GLN A 170 -22.28 10.75 -1.03
CA GLN A 170 -21.47 11.68 -0.24
C GLN A 170 -20.80 11.00 0.95
N LEU A 171 -21.49 10.09 1.65
CA LEU A 171 -20.94 9.34 2.77
C LEU A 171 -19.81 8.39 2.33
N VAL A 172 -20.02 7.66 1.23
CA VAL A 172 -19.01 6.77 0.66
C VAL A 172 -17.80 7.59 0.19
N LEU A 173 -18.03 8.68 -0.55
CA LEU A 173 -16.94 9.57 -0.98
C LEU A 173 -16.19 10.20 0.19
N LYS A 174 -16.88 10.53 1.29
CA LYS A 174 -16.25 11.07 2.50
C LYS A 174 -15.37 10.03 3.20
N GLN A 175 -15.86 8.80 3.37
CA GLN A 175 -15.09 7.72 4.00
C GLN A 175 -13.89 7.32 3.15
N PHE A 176 -14.08 7.23 1.84
CA PHE A 176 -13.05 6.87 0.87
C PHE A 176 -12.44 8.12 0.21
N LYS A 177 -12.35 9.24 0.93
CA LYS A 177 -11.61 10.40 0.45
C LYS A 177 -10.12 10.16 0.73
N PRO A 178 -9.24 10.08 -0.30
CA PRO A 178 -7.82 9.95 -0.05
C PRO A 178 -7.29 11.24 0.58
N THR A 179 -6.36 11.11 1.54
CA THR A 179 -5.63 12.28 2.02
C THR A 179 -4.70 12.78 0.92
N PRO A 180 -4.44 14.09 0.82
CA PRO A 180 -3.63 14.60 -0.29
C PRO A 180 -2.20 14.05 -0.30
N ARG A 181 -1.67 13.68 0.87
CA ARG A 181 -0.36 13.01 0.99
C ARG A 181 -0.35 11.62 0.36
N VAL A 182 -1.41 10.84 0.56
CA VAL A 182 -1.54 9.52 -0.08
C VAL A 182 -1.54 9.69 -1.59
N LEU A 183 -2.32 10.65 -2.09
CA LEU A 183 -2.43 10.94 -3.52
C LEU A 183 -1.09 11.40 -4.13
N LEU A 184 -0.38 12.31 -3.47
CA LEU A 184 0.95 12.76 -3.90
C LEU A 184 1.99 11.62 -3.91
N ASN A 185 1.96 10.76 -2.90
CA ASN A 185 2.83 9.59 -2.84
C ASN A 185 2.53 8.61 -3.97
N GLN A 186 1.25 8.41 -4.30
CA GLN A 186 0.85 7.56 -5.42
C GLN A 186 1.25 8.17 -6.76
N PHE A 187 1.09 9.49 -6.93
CA PHE A 187 1.56 10.21 -8.12
C PHE A 187 3.07 9.99 -8.33
N ARG A 188 3.89 10.22 -7.29
CA ARG A 188 5.35 10.04 -7.36
C ARG A 188 5.79 8.60 -7.62
N ARG A 189 5.02 7.62 -7.15
CA ARG A 189 5.32 6.19 -7.31
C ARG A 189 4.62 5.54 -8.51
N SER A 190 3.82 6.31 -9.25
CA SER A 190 3.05 5.79 -10.38
C SER A 190 3.95 5.27 -11.48
N GLN A 191 3.68 4.06 -11.92
CA GLN A 191 4.36 3.40 -13.03
C GLN A 191 3.36 3.01 -14.11
N LYS A 192 3.85 2.88 -15.34
CA LYS A 192 3.04 2.41 -16.46
C LYS A 192 2.57 0.97 -16.20
N LEU A 193 1.27 0.73 -16.34
CA LEU A 193 0.65 -0.58 -16.27
C LEU A 193 0.97 -1.41 -17.54
N PRO A 194 0.96 -2.75 -17.44
CA PRO A 194 1.22 -3.61 -18.59
C PRO A 194 0.18 -3.44 -19.70
N ASN A 195 -1.09 -3.18 -19.33
CA ASN A 195 -2.21 -3.09 -20.25
C ASN A 195 -2.55 -1.66 -20.70
N GLU A 196 -1.72 -0.67 -20.35
CA GLU A 196 -1.93 0.72 -20.78
C GLU A 196 -0.82 1.17 -21.73
N ASN A 197 -1.12 2.10 -22.64
CA ASN A 197 -0.12 2.80 -23.44
C ASN A 197 0.36 4.08 -22.71
N TYR A 198 1.39 4.75 -23.25
CA TYR A 198 1.95 5.94 -22.59
C TYR A 198 1.00 7.15 -22.58
N VAL A 199 0.09 7.26 -23.55
CA VAL A 199 -0.92 8.33 -23.57
C VAL A 199 -1.93 8.12 -22.44
N GLN A 200 -2.42 6.89 -22.27
CA GLN A 200 -3.30 6.50 -21.17
C GLN A 200 -2.62 6.67 -19.81
N PHE A 201 -1.33 6.31 -19.73
CA PHE A 201 -0.53 6.54 -18.53
C PHE A 201 -0.46 8.03 -18.18
N ALA A 202 -0.16 8.89 -19.16
CA ALA A 202 -0.10 10.33 -19.00
C ALA A 202 -1.43 10.91 -18.50
N SER A 203 -2.55 10.55 -19.15
CA SER A 203 -3.88 10.98 -18.71
C SER A 203 -4.22 10.51 -17.29
N ARG A 204 -3.79 9.31 -16.91
CA ARG A 204 -4.01 8.76 -15.56
C ARG A 204 -3.24 9.55 -14.48
N ILE A 205 -1.96 9.83 -14.70
CA ILE A 205 -1.15 10.60 -13.74
C ILE A 205 -1.55 12.07 -13.71
N GLU A 206 -1.98 12.64 -14.85
CA GLU A 206 -2.50 14.00 -14.94
C GLU A 206 -3.78 14.15 -14.12
N ALA A 207 -4.76 13.25 -14.30
CA ALA A 207 -5.99 13.25 -13.53
C ALA A 207 -5.74 13.09 -12.01
N MET A 208 -4.73 12.30 -11.64
CA MET A 208 -4.33 12.11 -10.24
C MET A 208 -3.75 13.41 -9.64
N PHE A 209 -2.89 14.10 -10.39
CA PHE A 209 -2.29 15.36 -9.94
C PHE A 209 -3.30 16.52 -9.93
N ASP A 210 -4.20 16.59 -10.91
CA ASP A 210 -5.33 17.52 -10.92
C ASP A 210 -6.21 17.33 -9.68
N TYR A 211 -6.52 16.07 -9.33
CA TYR A 211 -7.26 15.79 -8.11
C TYR A 211 -6.51 16.22 -6.84
N TYR A 212 -5.17 16.08 -6.81
CA TYR A 212 -4.34 16.59 -5.72
C TYR A 212 -4.44 18.11 -5.57
N CYS A 213 -4.37 18.85 -6.68
CA CYS A 213 -4.51 20.31 -6.68
C CYS A 213 -5.89 20.74 -6.16
N LYS A 214 -6.96 20.06 -6.61
CA LYS A 214 -8.33 20.29 -6.12
C LYS A 214 -8.47 20.04 -4.62
N LEU A 215 -7.86 18.98 -4.09
CA LEU A 215 -7.88 18.71 -2.64
C LEU A 215 -7.12 19.76 -1.82
N ARG A 216 -6.12 20.41 -2.43
CA ARG A 216 -5.33 21.50 -1.83
C ARG A 216 -5.92 22.89 -2.07
N ASN A 217 -7.05 22.97 -2.79
CA ASN A 217 -7.69 24.21 -3.23
C ASN A 217 -6.73 25.15 -3.99
N VAL A 218 -5.81 24.59 -4.78
CA VAL A 218 -4.86 25.35 -5.60
C VAL A 218 -5.41 25.52 -7.00
N ASN A 219 -5.62 26.77 -7.41
CA ASN A 219 -6.20 27.11 -8.71
C ASN A 219 -5.30 28.01 -9.55
N GLU A 220 -4.37 28.73 -8.92
CA GLU A 220 -3.47 29.63 -9.63
C GLU A 220 -2.11 29.00 -9.91
N PHE A 221 -1.47 29.40 -11.02
CA PHE A 221 -0.14 28.90 -11.39
C PHE A 221 0.92 29.21 -10.31
N ASN A 222 0.86 30.40 -9.71
CA ASN A 222 1.80 30.80 -8.66
C ASN A 222 1.64 29.92 -7.40
N GLU A 223 0.40 29.65 -7.00
CA GLU A 223 0.09 28.73 -5.89
C GLU A 223 0.61 27.32 -6.17
N LEU A 224 0.47 26.83 -7.41
CA LEU A 224 1.00 25.54 -7.82
C LEU A 224 2.54 25.49 -7.69
N CYS A 225 3.25 26.52 -8.15
CA CYS A 225 4.69 26.61 -7.98
C CYS A 225 5.09 26.55 -6.50
N GLN A 226 4.38 27.30 -5.65
CA GLN A 226 4.62 27.31 -4.20
C GLN A 226 4.31 25.94 -3.56
N LEU A 227 3.24 25.27 -3.99
CA LEU A 227 2.87 23.93 -3.52
C LEU A 227 3.96 22.91 -3.85
N ILE A 228 4.46 22.91 -5.08
CA ILE A 228 5.53 22.00 -5.51
C ILE A 228 6.80 22.22 -4.68
N VAL A 229 7.18 23.48 -4.43
CA VAL A 229 8.34 23.81 -3.59
C VAL A 229 8.13 23.35 -2.15
N ALA A 230 6.95 23.60 -1.57
CA ALA A 230 6.63 23.15 -0.21
C ALA A 230 6.67 21.62 -0.10
N ASP A 231 6.10 20.90 -1.06
CA ASP A 231 6.12 19.43 -1.12
C ASP A 231 7.54 18.86 -1.29
N GLN A 232 8.43 19.60 -1.95
CA GLN A 232 9.84 19.23 -2.07
C GLN A 232 10.59 19.45 -0.75
N ILE A 233 10.33 20.57 -0.05
CA ILE A 233 10.90 20.82 1.28
C ILE A 233 10.48 19.69 2.22
N ILE A 234 9.19 19.36 2.29
CA ILE A 234 8.66 18.27 3.13
C ILE A 234 9.33 16.93 2.79
N ASN A 235 9.57 16.65 1.51
CA ASN A 235 10.23 15.43 1.07
C ASN A 235 11.71 15.33 1.50
N SER A 236 12.35 16.46 1.80
CA SER A 236 13.74 16.51 2.27
C SER A 236 13.89 16.37 3.79
N LEU A 237 12.77 16.44 4.53
CA LEU A 237 12.77 16.38 5.98
C LEU A 237 12.99 14.95 6.50
N ASP A 238 13.50 14.87 7.73
CA ASP A 238 13.52 13.61 8.47
C ASP A 238 12.10 13.20 8.90
N GLN A 239 11.97 11.96 9.39
CA GLN A 239 10.66 11.41 9.78
C GLN A 239 10.00 12.20 10.90
N GLU A 240 10.79 12.77 11.82
CA GLU A 240 10.28 13.50 12.98
C GLU A 240 9.70 14.85 12.58
N LEU A 241 10.44 15.67 11.82
CA LEU A 241 9.95 16.95 11.30
C LEU A 241 8.78 16.75 10.36
N THR A 242 8.84 15.71 9.52
CA THR A 242 7.73 15.34 8.65
C THR A 242 6.47 15.08 9.49
N SER A 243 6.56 14.30 10.56
CA SER A 243 5.40 13.98 11.41
C SER A 243 4.84 15.23 12.10
N TYR A 244 5.71 16.09 12.63
CA TYR A 244 5.33 17.37 13.24
C TYR A 244 4.57 18.27 12.27
N ILE A 245 5.13 18.52 11.08
CA ILE A 245 4.53 19.38 10.06
C ILE A 245 3.20 18.80 9.56
N ASN A 246 3.12 17.48 9.36
CA ASN A 246 1.87 16.86 8.92
C ASN A 246 0.74 16.99 9.94
N LEU A 247 1.03 16.92 11.24
CA LEU A 247 0.04 17.16 12.30
C LEU A 247 -0.45 18.62 12.29
N LYS A 248 0.39 19.57 11.87
CA LYS A 248 0.06 21.00 11.84
C LYS A 248 -0.69 21.43 10.56
N MET A 249 -0.43 20.74 9.45
CA MET A 249 -1.00 21.03 8.12
C MET A 249 -2.33 20.30 7.82
N CYS A 250 -2.99 19.71 8.83
CA CYS A 250 -4.15 18.80 8.66
C CYS A 250 -5.14 19.20 7.55
N GLU A 251 -5.58 20.47 7.52
CA GLU A 251 -6.55 20.95 6.53
C GLU A 251 -5.92 21.84 5.45
N ASN A 252 -4.95 22.68 5.80
CA ASN A 252 -4.35 23.67 4.91
C ASN A 252 -2.85 23.43 4.74
N TRP A 253 -2.37 23.54 3.49
CA TRP A 253 -0.94 23.50 3.19
C TRP A 253 -0.27 24.86 3.49
N TYR A 254 1.04 24.85 3.68
CA TYR A 254 1.82 26.03 4.01
C TYR A 254 2.63 26.46 2.80
N THR A 255 2.66 27.76 2.54
CA THR A 255 3.58 28.34 1.56
C THR A 255 5.03 28.06 1.98
N PRO A 256 6.00 28.03 1.05
CA PRO A 256 7.40 27.75 1.36
C PRO A 256 7.99 28.64 2.47
N ASP A 257 7.66 29.94 2.48
CA ASP A 257 8.11 30.88 3.52
C ASP A 257 7.54 30.50 4.90
N LYS A 258 6.23 30.24 4.99
CA LYS A 258 5.60 29.83 6.25
C LYS A 258 6.12 28.49 6.74
N LEU A 259 6.29 27.54 5.83
CA LEU A 259 6.84 26.21 6.14
C LEU A 259 8.27 26.32 6.68
N GLY A 260 9.12 27.12 6.05
CA GLY A 260 10.50 27.36 6.49
C GLY A 260 10.54 27.94 7.91
N ARG A 261 9.79 29.00 8.18
CA ARG A 261 9.73 29.63 9.52
C ARG A 261 9.27 28.65 10.60
N GLU A 262 8.31 27.79 10.28
CA GLU A 262 7.79 26.80 11.23
C GLU A 262 8.81 25.70 11.55
N LEU A 263 9.56 25.26 10.53
CA LEU A 263 10.67 24.33 10.72
C LEU A 263 11.77 24.95 11.56
N ASP A 264 12.17 26.19 11.27
CA ASP A 264 13.20 26.90 12.03
C ASP A 264 12.80 27.13 13.49
N LEU A 265 11.53 27.45 13.75
CA LEU A 265 10.98 27.59 15.11
C LEU A 265 11.08 26.27 15.88
N PHE A 266 10.70 25.16 15.25
CA PHE A 266 10.78 23.83 15.87
C PHE A 266 12.23 23.38 16.11
N MET A 267 13.13 23.68 15.18
CA MET A 267 14.56 23.40 15.35
C MET A 267 15.16 24.24 16.48
N SER A 268 14.79 25.52 16.57
CA SER A 268 15.24 26.43 17.63
C SER A 268 14.76 25.98 19.01
N SER A 269 13.50 25.55 19.15
CA SER A 269 12.97 25.07 20.43
C SER A 269 13.68 23.79 20.90
N LYS A 270 13.98 22.87 19.98
CA LYS A 270 14.76 21.67 20.28
C LYS A 270 16.19 21.95 20.73
N VAL A 271 16.87 22.88 20.05
CA VAL A 271 18.24 23.27 20.42
C VAL A 271 18.25 23.89 21.81
N SER A 272 17.28 24.77 22.13
CA SER A 272 17.13 25.35 23.46
C SER A 272 16.88 24.29 24.53
N SER A 273 15.93 23.36 24.32
CA SER A 273 15.68 22.27 25.29
C SER A 273 16.88 21.34 25.48
N ARG A 274 17.63 21.04 24.41
CA ARG A 274 18.85 20.21 24.51
C ARG A 274 19.97 20.94 25.26
N ASN A 275 20.10 22.24 25.07
CA ASN A 275 21.07 23.08 25.78
C ASN A 275 20.71 23.19 27.26
N GLU A 276 19.43 23.37 27.61
CA GLU A 276 18.96 23.41 29.00
C GLU A 276 19.26 22.11 29.74
N ILE A 277 18.96 20.95 29.13
CA ILE A 277 19.29 19.63 29.69
C ILE A 277 20.81 19.52 29.94
N ASN A 278 21.63 19.90 28.96
CA ASN A 278 23.10 19.86 29.10
C ASN A 278 23.62 20.83 30.18
N THR A 279 22.99 21.99 30.37
CA THR A 279 23.35 22.92 31.45
C THR A 279 22.92 22.43 32.83
N GLY A 280 21.77 21.75 32.94
CA GLY A 280 21.33 21.10 34.19
C GLY A 280 22.25 19.97 34.64
N PHE A 281 22.79 19.19 33.69
CA PHE A 281 23.82 18.17 33.99
C PHE A 281 25.17 18.78 34.38
N ARG A 282 25.49 20.00 33.96
CA ARG A 282 26.71 20.72 34.40
C ARG A 282 26.55 21.37 35.77
N GLN A 283 25.37 21.89 36.11
CA GLN A 283 25.12 22.49 37.43
C GLN A 283 25.04 21.43 38.56
N ASN A 284 24.65 20.19 38.26
CA ASN A 284 24.65 19.10 39.26
C ASN A 284 26.04 18.54 39.61
N LYS A 285 27.14 19.07 39.05
CA LYS A 285 28.51 18.75 39.49
C LYS A 285 29.11 19.73 40.49
N PHE A 286 28.42 20.83 40.83
CA PHE A 286 28.94 21.85 41.77
C PHE A 286 28.33 21.81 43.17
N PHE A 287 27.39 20.91 43.46
CA PHE A 287 26.79 20.74 44.80
C PHE A 287 27.22 19.43 45.48
N LYS A 288 28.53 19.21 45.66
CA LYS A 288 29.06 18.29 46.69
C LYS A 288 30.41 18.78 47.21
N SER A 289 30.39 19.83 48.04
CA SER A 289 31.45 20.04 49.03
C SER A 289 30.87 20.80 50.21
N GLY A 290 30.69 20.13 51.35
CA GLY A 290 30.37 20.79 52.60
C GLY A 290 29.33 20.06 53.45
N VAL A 291 29.64 18.84 53.89
CA VAL A 291 29.12 18.36 55.18
C VAL A 291 30.24 17.58 55.87
N ASP A 292 30.86 18.23 56.84
CA ASP A 292 31.73 17.60 57.84
C ASP A 292 31.00 16.43 58.52
N ARG A 293 31.63 15.25 58.57
CA ARG A 293 31.39 14.27 59.63
C ARG A 293 32.71 13.65 60.07
N LYS A 294 33.14 14.09 61.25
CA LYS A 294 34.11 13.38 62.09
C LYS A 294 33.55 12.00 62.44
N GLY A 295 34.40 10.98 62.31
CA GLY A 295 34.33 9.71 63.03
C GLY A 295 33.37 8.66 62.45
N LEU A 296 33.92 7.58 61.90
CA LEU A 296 33.86 6.26 62.55
C LEU A 296 34.83 5.29 61.88
N LYS A 297 35.40 4.43 62.72
CA LYS A 297 36.47 3.46 62.44
C LYS A 297 35.97 2.28 61.60
N GLY A 298 36.88 1.76 60.77
CA GLY A 298 37.07 0.33 60.44
C GLY A 298 35.92 -0.41 59.76
N VAL A 299 36.20 -1.00 58.59
CA VAL A 299 36.31 -2.46 58.37
C VAL A 299 36.73 -2.67 56.91
N THR A 300 37.79 -3.44 56.75
CA THR A 300 38.34 -4.02 55.52
C THR A 300 37.34 -4.94 54.82
N SER A 301 37.22 -4.88 53.48
CA SER A 301 37.16 -6.09 52.64
C SER A 301 37.22 -5.80 51.13
N VAL A 302 38.35 -6.23 50.54
CA VAL A 302 38.51 -7.00 49.31
C VAL A 302 37.78 -6.55 48.03
N PHE A 303 38.61 -6.06 47.11
CA PHE A 303 38.36 -5.89 45.69
C PHE A 303 38.56 -7.25 44.99
N VAL A 304 37.52 -7.82 44.37
CA VAL A 304 37.67 -8.89 43.36
C VAL A 304 37.30 -8.32 42.01
N ARG A 305 38.30 -8.31 41.14
CA ARG A 305 38.24 -7.89 39.74
C ARG A 305 38.10 -9.17 38.91
N CYS A 306 37.03 -9.31 38.15
CA CYS A 306 36.97 -10.27 37.05
C CYS A 306 36.55 -9.54 35.77
N GLN A 307 37.29 -9.88 34.71
CA GLN A 307 37.18 -9.42 33.34
C GLN A 307 35.84 -9.78 32.70
#